data_AF-A0A524CZV1-F1
#
_entry.id   AF-A0A524CZV1-F1
#
_cell.length_a   1.000
_cell.length_b   1.000
_cell.length_c   1.000
_cell.angle_alpha   90.00
_cell.angle_beta   90.00
_cell.angle_gamma   90.00
#
_symmetry.space_group_name_H-M   'P 1'
#
loop_
_entity.id
_entity.type
_entity.pdbx_description
1 polymer ?
#
loop_
_entity_poly.entity_id
_entity_poly.type
_entity_poly.pdbx_seq_one_letter_code
_entity_poly.pdbx_strand_id
1 'polypeptide(L)'
;MSVYKICYHIQKENGNKHNSTYKEIILLDQQAAEEFIHEFQQLHQKLDLINVSNSKKLEKMEEFLIPFRKKDLSIDIKNIEIDTYHDLKHDSLTIQSNFPNDS
;
A
#
# COMPACT_ATOMS: atom_id res chain seq x y z
N MET A 1 -19.57 -12.16 -6.43
CA MET A 1 -19.04 -10.87 -5.96
C MET A 1 -17.55 -10.88 -6.18
N SER A 2 -16.99 -9.83 -6.79
CA SER A 2 -15.54 -9.71 -6.97
C SER A 2 -14.92 -9.33 -5.63
N VAL A 3 -13.93 -10.09 -5.18
CA VAL A 3 -13.12 -9.78 -4.00
C VAL A 3 -11.75 -9.31 -4.48
N TYR A 4 -11.18 -8.32 -3.81
CA TYR A 4 -9.89 -7.72 -4.15
C TYR A 4 -8.86 -7.96 -3.05
N LYS A 5 -7.66 -8.40 -3.43
CA LYS A 5 -6.53 -8.70 -2.55
C LYS A 5 -5.62 -7.50 -2.54
N ILE A 6 -5.40 -6.88 -1.40
CA ILE A 6 -4.35 -5.88 -1.25
C ILE A 6 -3.15 -6.57 -0.62
N CYS A 7 -2.05 -6.63 -1.36
CA CYS A 7 -0.75 -7.05 -0.88
C CYS A 7 0.10 -5.80 -0.65
N TYR A 8 0.65 -5.61 0.54
CA TYR A 8 1.54 -4.50 0.84
C TYR A 8 2.97 -4.98 1.12
N HIS A 9 3.92 -4.41 0.38
CA HIS A 9 5.34 -4.74 0.46
C HIS A 9 6.11 -3.52 0.95
N ILE A 10 6.92 -3.69 2.01
CA ILE A 10 7.94 -2.71 2.37
C ILE A 10 9.28 -3.26 1.94
N GLN A 11 9.82 -2.73 0.86
CA GLN A 11 11.16 -2.98 0.40
C GLN A 11 12.09 -1.97 1.07
N LYS A 12 12.93 -2.45 2.00
CA LYS A 12 13.94 -1.63 2.66
C LYS A 12 15.28 -1.86 1.99
N GLU A 13 15.89 -0.79 1.49
CA GLU A 13 17.26 -0.81 0.97
C GLU A 13 18.22 -0.23 2.00
N ASN A 14 19.23 -1.03 2.35
CA ASN A 14 20.35 -0.58 3.17
C ASN A 14 21.67 -1.04 2.51
N GLY A 15 22.25 -0.21 1.66
CA GLY A 15 23.43 -0.64 0.89
C GLY A 15 23.06 -1.55 -0.27
N ASN A 16 23.76 -2.67 -0.43
CA ASN A 16 23.46 -3.70 -1.45
C ASN A 16 22.51 -4.78 -0.92
N LYS A 17 21.85 -4.56 0.23
CA LYS A 17 20.92 -5.51 0.82
C LYS A 17 19.50 -5.00 0.64
N HIS A 18 18.73 -5.73 -0.17
CA HIS A 18 17.28 -5.57 -0.29
C HIS A 18 16.62 -6.51 0.71
N ASN A 19 15.95 -5.96 1.72
CA ASN A 19 15.09 -6.74 2.58
C ASN A 19 13.64 -6.37 2.26
N SER A 20 12.94 -7.25 1.56
CA SER A 20 11.48 -7.16 1.43
C SER A 20 10.86 -7.74 2.69
N THR A 21 10.19 -6.90 3.47
CA THR A 21 9.32 -7.37 4.55
C THR A 21 7.92 -7.43 4.00
N TYR A 22 7.43 -8.65 3.80
CA TYR A 22 6.04 -8.89 3.47
C TYR A 22 5.16 -8.43 4.62
N LYS A 23 4.21 -7.53 4.36
CA LYS A 23 3.24 -7.10 5.35
C LYS A 23 1.83 -7.20 4.77
N GLU A 24 1.20 -8.32 5.11
CA GLU A 24 -0.26 -8.50 5.18
C GLU A 24 -1.02 -8.60 3.84
N ILE A 25 -2.03 -9.46 3.86
CA ILE A 25 -3.04 -9.63 2.82
C ILE A 25 -4.34 -9.07 3.39
N ILE A 26 -4.95 -8.11 2.73
CA ILE A 26 -6.31 -7.65 3.06
C ILE A 26 -7.23 -8.05 1.90
N LEU A 27 -8.38 -8.65 2.19
CA LEU A 27 -9.36 -9.05 1.20
C LEU A 27 -10.61 -8.19 1.33
N LEU A 28 -10.93 -7.41 0.31
CA LEU A 28 -12.03 -6.46 0.33
C LEU A 28 -13.12 -6.86 -0.67
N ASP A 29 -14.38 -6.60 -0.33
CA ASP A 29 -15.43 -6.59 -1.34
C ASP A 29 -15.21 -5.45 -2.35
N GLN A 30 -15.94 -5.48 -3.44
CA GLN A 30 -15.83 -4.48 -4.51
C GLN A 30 -16.00 -3.04 -4.01
N GLN A 31 -16.98 -2.77 -3.14
CA GLN A 31 -17.22 -1.41 -2.67
C GLN A 31 -16.05 -0.92 -1.80
N ALA A 32 -15.59 -1.74 -0.86
CA ALA A 32 -14.46 -1.41 0.00
C ALA A 32 -13.15 -1.29 -0.80
N ALA A 33 -12.99 -2.05 -1.88
CA ALA A 33 -11.85 -1.96 -2.78
C ALA A 33 -11.86 -0.67 -3.61
N GLU A 34 -13.00 -0.25 -4.14
CA GLU A 34 -13.15 1.03 -4.85
C GLU A 34 -12.85 2.22 -3.92
N GLU A 35 -13.37 2.17 -2.68
CA GLU A 35 -13.04 3.14 -1.62
C GLU A 35 -11.53 3.18 -1.36
N PHE A 36 -10.91 2.00 -1.20
CA PHE A 36 -9.48 1.87 -0.97
C PHE A 36 -8.65 2.48 -2.10
N ILE A 37 -8.98 2.16 -3.35
CA ILE A 37 -8.26 2.66 -4.55
C ILE A 37 -8.28 4.18 -4.56
N HIS A 38 -9.46 4.77 -4.36
CA HIS A 38 -9.64 6.22 -4.39
C HIS A 38 -8.85 6.91 -3.26
N GLU A 39 -8.99 6.43 -2.03
CA GLU A 39 -8.31 7.02 -0.88
C GLU A 39 -6.80 6.84 -0.93
N PHE A 40 -6.32 5.69 -1.41
CA PHE A 40 -4.89 5.43 -1.58
C PHE A 40 -4.26 6.37 -2.61
N GLN A 41 -4.91 6.62 -3.74
CA GLN A 41 -4.43 7.58 -4.74
C GLN A 41 -4.31 9.00 -4.16
N GLN A 42 -5.29 9.42 -3.34
CA GLN A 42 -5.21 10.71 -2.65
C GLN A 42 -4.08 10.74 -1.62
N LEU A 43 -3.87 9.66 -0.86
CA LEU A 43 -2.78 9.56 0.09
C LEU A 43 -1.42 9.63 -0.62
N HIS A 44 -1.26 8.91 -1.73
CA HIS A 44 -0.03 8.90 -2.51
C HIS A 44 0.34 10.32 -2.98
N GLN A 45 -0.60 11.03 -3.61
CA GLN A 45 -0.40 12.43 -4.03
C GLN A 45 -0.05 13.35 -2.85
N LYS A 46 -0.72 13.18 -1.70
CA LYS A 46 -0.39 13.96 -0.49
C LYS A 46 1.03 13.66 0.00
N LEU A 47 1.44 12.40 0.05
CA LEU A 47 2.77 11.99 0.52
C LEU A 47 3.89 12.45 -0.41
N ASP A 48 3.63 12.57 -1.71
CA ASP A 48 4.56 13.14 -2.70
C ASP A 48 4.73 14.66 -2.52
N LEU A 49 3.65 15.36 -2.16
CA LEU A 49 3.65 16.82 -1.99
C LEU A 49 4.25 17.28 -0.65
N ILE A 50 4.26 16.42 0.37
CA ILE A 50 4.67 16.80 1.73
C ILE A 50 6.13 16.41 1.99
N ASN A 51 6.94 17.40 2.36
CA ASN A 51 8.32 17.21 2.82
C ASN A 51 8.37 16.75 4.30
N VAL A 52 7.92 15.52 4.56
CA VAL A 52 7.99 14.84 5.88
C VAL A 52 8.89 13.61 5.80
N SER A 53 9.47 13.22 6.94
CA SER A 53 10.33 12.04 7.03
C SER A 53 9.61 10.76 6.63
N ASN A 54 10.35 9.80 6.09
CA ASN A 54 9.75 8.55 5.63
C ASN A 54 9.13 7.70 6.73
N SER A 55 9.67 7.76 7.96
CA SER A 55 9.02 7.13 9.12
C SER A 55 7.59 7.61 9.29
N LYS A 56 7.37 8.92 9.11
CA LYS A 56 6.03 9.53 9.22
C LYS A 56 5.15 9.22 8.01
N LYS A 57 5.73 9.07 6.81
CA LYS A 57 5.00 8.60 5.62
C LYS A 57 4.55 7.14 5.80
N LEU A 58 5.39 6.29 6.37
CA LEU A 58 5.07 4.90 6.69
C LEU A 58 4.00 4.81 7.78
N GLU A 59 4.09 5.60 8.86
CA GLU A 59 3.04 5.69 9.89
C GLU A 59 1.68 6.04 9.27
N LYS A 60 1.64 7.06 8.41
CA LYS A 60 0.39 7.45 7.71
C LYS A 60 -0.15 6.35 6.80
N MET A 61 0.72 5.59 6.15
CA MET A 61 0.31 4.44 5.36
C MET A 61 -0.27 3.35 6.25
N GLU A 62 0.36 3.05 7.39
CA GLU A 62 -0.17 2.07 8.34
C GLU A 62 -1.52 2.50 8.91
N GLU A 63 -1.70 3.78 9.27
CA GLU A 63 -2.97 4.35 9.71
C GLU A 63 -4.07 4.20 8.66
N PHE A 64 -3.74 4.44 7.38
CA PHE A 64 -4.66 4.29 6.25
C PHE A 64 -5.18 2.85 6.10
N LEU A 65 -4.34 1.83 6.37
CA LEU A 65 -4.73 0.42 6.22
C LEU A 65 -5.66 -0.10 7.34
N ILE A 66 -5.65 0.52 8.53
CA ILE A 66 -6.43 0.09 9.71
C ILE A 66 -7.93 -0.14 9.42
N PRO A 67 -8.68 0.79 8.81
CA PRO A 67 -10.11 0.59 8.55
C PRO A 67 -10.40 -0.56 7.59
N PHE A 68 -9.50 -0.84 6.65
CA PHE A 68 -9.68 -1.89 5.63
C PHE A 68 -9.36 -3.29 6.18
N ARG A 69 -8.42 -3.41 7.13
CA ARG A 69 -8.15 -4.66 7.87
C ARG A 69 -9.38 -5.22 8.59
N LYS A 70 -10.30 -4.35 9.02
CA LYS A 70 -11.52 -4.76 9.73
C LYS A 70 -12.61 -5.31 8.80
N LYS A 71 -12.46 -5.15 7.49
CA LYS A 71 -13.42 -5.56 6.45
C LYS A 71 -12.97 -6.81 5.68
N ASP A 72 -12.03 -7.58 6.23
CA ASP A 72 -11.37 -8.71 5.55
C ASP A 72 -12.34 -9.87 5.21
N LEU A 73 -12.44 -10.23 3.92
CA LEU A 73 -13.34 -11.25 3.36
C LEU A 73 -12.54 -12.37 2.67
N SER A 74 -12.34 -13.49 3.36
CA SER A 74 -11.38 -14.53 2.94
C SER A 74 -11.83 -15.48 1.81
N ILE A 75 -12.02 -15.05 0.54
CA ILE A 75 -12.27 -15.95 -0.63
C ILE A 75 -11.83 -15.32 -1.99
N ASP A 76 -11.51 -16.17 -2.98
CA ASP A 76 -11.08 -16.01 -4.40
C ASP A 76 -11.05 -14.61 -5.05
N ILE A 77 -9.90 -14.21 -5.61
CA ILE A 77 -9.44 -12.81 -5.51
C ILE A 77 -8.78 -12.22 -6.77
N LYS A 78 -9.13 -10.97 -7.11
CA LYS A 78 -8.36 -10.08 -8.00
C LYS A 78 -7.24 -9.38 -7.21
N ASN A 79 -6.00 -9.35 -7.70
CA ASN A 79 -4.87 -8.77 -6.95
C ASN A 79 -4.71 -7.26 -7.19
N ILE A 80 -4.49 -6.53 -6.09
CA ILE A 80 -4.00 -5.16 -5.97
C ILE A 80 -2.67 -5.25 -5.22
N GLU A 81 -1.56 -4.94 -5.88
CA GLU A 81 -0.24 -4.97 -5.25
C GLU A 81 0.24 -3.56 -4.98
N ILE A 82 0.76 -3.31 -3.78
CA ILE A 82 1.33 -2.04 -3.35
C ILE A 82 2.76 -2.29 -2.88
N ASP A 83 3.70 -1.81 -3.67
CA ASP A 83 5.13 -1.86 -3.37
C ASP A 83 5.59 -0.51 -2.84
N THR A 84 6.02 -0.47 -1.58
CA THR A 84 6.69 0.70 -1.00
C THR A 84 8.18 0.46 -0.95
N TYR A 85 8.93 1.39 -1.51
CA TYR A 85 10.39 1.39 -1.53
C TYR A 85 10.90 2.44 -0.56
N HIS A 86 11.66 2.01 0.44
CA HIS A 86 12.32 2.90 1.38
C HIS A 86 13.83 2.77 1.28
N ASP A 87 14.49 3.83 0.82
CA ASP A 87 15.94 3.93 0.79
C ASP A 87 16.43 4.75 2.00
N LEU A 88 17.18 4.08 2.88
CA LEU A 88 17.75 4.67 4.08
C LEU A 88 18.94 5.59 3.79
N LYS A 89 19.61 5.46 2.63
CA LYS A 89 20.77 6.29 2.26
C LYS A 89 20.35 7.70 1.82
N HIS A 90 19.22 7.80 1.14
CA HIS A 90 18.72 9.06 0.58
C HIS A 90 17.44 9.57 1.25
N ASP A 91 16.97 8.89 2.31
CA ASP A 91 15.67 9.12 2.94
C ASP A 91 14.57 9.35 1.89
N SER A 92 14.48 8.45 0.90
CA SER A 92 13.40 8.45 -0.09
C SER A 92 12.41 7.33 0.15
N LEU A 93 11.11 7.65 0.07
CA LEU A 93 10.01 6.69 0.03
C LEU A 93 9.28 6.84 -1.30
N THR A 94 9.15 5.74 -2.05
CA THR A 94 8.32 5.67 -3.25
C THR A 94 7.22 4.65 -3.03
N ILE A 95 6.00 5.01 -3.40
CA ILE A 95 4.84 4.12 -3.32
C ILE A 95 4.46 3.76 -4.76
N GLN A 96 4.55 2.49 -5.11
CA GLN A 96 4.14 1.93 -6.38
C GLN A 96 2.93 1.04 -6.14
N SER A 97 2.00 1.03 -7.08
CA SER A 97 0.78 0.24 -6.96
C SER A 97 0.33 -0.28 -8.31
N ASN A 98 0.07 -1.57 -8.41
CA ASN A 98 -0.54 -2.20 -9.56
C ASN A 98 -2.03 -2.36 -9.28
N PHE A 99 -2.80 -1.33 -9.60
CA PHE A 99 -4.26 -1.40 -9.58
C PHE A 99 -4.77 -2.03 -10.87
N PRO A 100 -5.80 -2.89 -10.80
CA PRO A 100 -6.51 -3.31 -11.99
C PRO A 100 -7.12 -2.07 -12.65
N ASN A 101 -6.77 -1.81 -13.92
CA ASN A 101 -7.49 -0.81 -14.71
C ASN A 101 -8.93 -1.31 -14.90
N ASP A 102 -9.91 -0.49 -14.54
CA ASP A 102 -11.27 -0.68 -15.03
C ASP A 102 -11.22 -0.53 -16.56
N SER A 103 -11.38 -1.65 -17.25
CA SER A 103 -11.65 -1.73 -18.69
C SER A 103 -12.92 -2.52 -18.90
#